data_AF-A0A8H7TMJ5-F1
#
_entry.id   AF-A0A8H7TMJ5-F1
#
_cell.length_a   1.000
_cell.length_b   1.000
_cell.length_c   1.000
_cell.angle_alpha   90.00
_cell.angle_beta   90.00
_cell.angle_gamma   90.00
#
_symmetry.space_group_name_H-M   'P 1'
#
loop_
_entity.id
_entity.type
_entity.pdbx_description
1 polymer ?
#
loop_
_entity_poly.entity_id
_entity_poly.type
_entity_poly.pdbx_seq_one_letter_code
_entity_poly.pdbx_strand_id
1 'polypeptide(L)' 'MSHDVAVLGTMWFTSAEADELIAMIDAGVIDFSFLRHEFFPLGEVNKACGLVGKRPGGAVNVVVQPSK' A
#
# COMPACT_ATOMS: atom_id res chain seq x y z
N MET A 1 -35.36 12.87 -13.89
CA MET A 1 -35.09 11.51 -13.41
C MET A 1 -33.92 11.62 -12.45
N SER A 2 -34.14 11.39 -11.15
CA SER A 2 -33.05 11.20 -10.19
C SER A 2 -32.60 9.75 -10.31
N HIS A 3 -31.31 9.53 -10.58
CA HIS A 3 -30.74 8.19 -10.55
C HIS A 3 -30.47 7.82 -9.09
N ASP A 4 -30.94 6.67 -8.62
CA ASP A 4 -30.60 6.14 -7.29
C ASP A 4 -29.15 5.66 -7.29
N VAL A 5 -28.22 6.61 -7.12
CA VAL A 5 -26.78 6.36 -7.09
C VAL A 5 -26.29 6.52 -5.66
N ALA A 6 -25.71 5.44 -5.12
CA ALA A 6 -25.02 5.48 -3.84
C ALA A 6 -23.59 6.02 -4.03
N VAL A 7 -23.22 7.00 -3.22
CA VAL A 7 -21.83 7.49 -3.12
C VAL A 7 -21.30 7.07 -1.76
N LEU A 8 -20.37 6.12 -1.76
CA LEU A 8 -19.75 5.60 -0.55
C LEU A 8 -18.31 6.11 -0.47
N GLY A 9 -18.02 6.91 0.55
CA GLY A 9 -16.64 7.23 0.91
C GLY A 9 -16.03 6.06 1.66
N THR A 10 -14.79 5.72 1.35
CA THR A 10 -14.00 4.77 2.14
C THR A 10 -12.89 5.52 2.87
N MET A 11 -12.63 5.09 4.10
CA MET A 11 -11.47 5.49 4.88
C MET A 11 -10.65 4.22 5.15
N TRP A 12 -9.42 4.40 5.61
CA TRP A 12 -8.52 3.32 6.00
C TRP A 12 -9.22 2.18 6.76
N PHE A 13 -8.68 0.96 6.60
CA PHE A 13 -9.21 -0.23 7.26
C PHE A 13 -9.02 -0.19 8.79
N THR A 14 -9.88 -0.90 9.50
CA THR A 14 -9.73 -1.26 10.91
C THR A 14 -8.67 -2.34 11.11
N SER A 15 -8.18 -2.53 12.34
CA SER A 15 -7.23 -3.61 12.65
C SER A 15 -7.77 -5.00 12.31
N ALA A 16 -9.07 -5.25 12.55
CA ALA A 16 -9.69 -6.53 12.24
C ALA A 16 -9.72 -6.82 10.73
N GLU A 17 -10.04 -5.80 9.92
CA GLU A 17 -9.99 -5.90 8.45
C GLU A 17 -8.55 -6.11 7.94
N ALA A 18 -7.56 -5.54 8.62
CA ALA A 18 -6.14 -5.79 8.31
C ALA A 18 -5.74 -7.24 8.59
N ASP A 19 -6.15 -7.79 9.72
CA ASP A 19 -5.87 -9.19 10.09
C ASP A 19 -6.52 -10.17 9.11
N GLU A 20 -7.74 -9.86 8.65
CA GLU A 20 -8.42 -10.65 7.61
C GLU A 20 -7.66 -10.57 6.27
N LEU A 21 -7.20 -9.39 5.88
CA LEU A 21 -6.35 -9.22 4.69
C LEU A 21 -5.06 -10.05 4.80
N ILE A 22 -4.39 -10.02 5.96
CA ILE A 22 -3.17 -10.80 6.22
C ILE A 22 -3.46 -12.31 6.09
N ALA A 23 -4.57 -12.79 6.65
CA ALA A 23 -4.97 -14.19 6.54
C ALA A 23 -5.25 -14.61 5.08
N MET A 24 -5.85 -13.73 4.28
CA MET A 24 -6.07 -13.98 2.85
C MET A 24 -4.77 -14.04 2.05
N ILE A 25 -3.77 -13.22 2.41
CA ILE A 25 -2.43 -13.28 1.81
C ILE A 25 -1.76 -14.61 2.19
N ASP A 26 -1.80 -15.01 3.46
CA ASP A 26 -1.22 -16.27 3.95
C ASP A 26 -1.85 -17.50 3.29
N ALA A 27 -3.18 -17.48 3.10
CA ALA A 27 -3.92 -18.52 2.39
C ALA A 27 -3.68 -18.54 0.87
N GLY A 28 -2.91 -17.59 0.33
CA GLY A 28 -2.65 -17.46 -1.11
C GLY A 28 -3.86 -17.00 -1.93
N VAL A 29 -4.91 -16.47 -1.28
CA VAL A 29 -6.08 -15.91 -1.94
C VAL A 29 -5.75 -14.56 -2.57
N ILE A 30 -4.91 -13.78 -1.89
CA ILE A 30 -4.40 -12.50 -2.37
C ILE A 30 -2.89 -12.63 -2.61
N ASP A 31 -2.45 -12.27 -3.82
CA ASP A 31 -1.05 -12.23 -4.19
C ASP A 31 -0.57 -10.79 -4.40
N PHE A 32 0.40 -10.36 -3.59
CA PHE A 32 1.08 -9.07 -3.71
C PHE A 32 2.49 -9.17 -4.29
N SER A 33 2.90 -10.33 -4.81
CA SER A 33 4.21 -10.55 -5.43
C SER A 33 4.49 -9.63 -6.63
N PHE A 34 3.45 -9.06 -7.24
CA PHE A 34 3.58 -8.09 -8.33
C PHE A 34 4.07 -6.70 -7.88
N LEU A 35 4.05 -6.41 -6.57
CA LEU A 35 4.57 -5.15 -6.04
C LEU A 35 6.09 -5.08 -6.25
N ARG A 36 6.56 -4.01 -6.87
CA ARG A 36 7.99 -3.71 -6.99
C ARG A 36 8.45 -2.91 -5.77
N HIS A 37 9.33 -3.47 -4.96
CA HIS A 37 9.80 -2.82 -3.75
C HIS A 37 11.06 -1.97 -3.98
N GLU A 38 11.02 -0.71 -3.54
CA GLU A 38 12.17 0.20 -3.49
C GLU A 38 12.54 0.43 -2.02
N PHE A 39 13.71 -0.07 -1.61
CA PHE A 39 14.12 -0.06 -0.21
C PHE A 39 15.07 1.10 0.10
N PHE A 40 14.80 1.78 1.21
CA PHE A 40 15.64 2.86 1.72
C PHE A 40 16.00 2.61 3.19
N PRO A 41 17.24 2.88 3.63
CA PRO A 41 17.55 2.90 5.05
C PRO A 41 16.90 4.12 5.71
N LEU A 42 16.78 4.12 7.05
CA LEU A 42 16.17 5.24 7.79
C LEU A 42 16.86 6.58 7.51
N GLY A 43 18.19 6.58 7.36
CA GLY A 43 18.98 7.78 7.03
C GLY A 43 18.63 8.41 5.68
N GLU A 44 17.89 7.70 4.82
CA GLU A 44 17.48 8.14 3.50
C GLU A 44 15.96 8.36 3.36
N VAL A 45 15.22 8.46 4.47
CA VAL A 45 13.75 8.66 4.45
C VAL A 45 13.31 9.82 3.56
N ASN A 46 14.07 10.92 3.51
CA ASN A 46 13.76 12.06 2.65
C ASN A 46 13.87 11.72 1.15
N LYS A 47 14.82 10.86 0.77
CA LYS A 47 14.93 10.35 -0.61
C LYS A 47 13.74 9.45 -0.95
N ALA A 48 13.32 8.59 -0.01
CA ALA A 48 12.14 7.75 -0.16
C ALA A 48 10.87 8.59 -0.40
N CYS A 49 10.63 9.61 0.41
CA CYS A 49 9.53 10.57 0.22
C CYS A 49 9.62 11.30 -1.13
N GLY A 50 10.83 11.70 -1.54
CA GLY A 50 11.08 12.32 -2.84
C GLY A 50 10.73 11.40 -4.02
N LEU A 51 10.99 10.10 -3.91
CA LEU A 51 10.61 9.11 -4.92
C LEU A 51 9.08 9.00 -5.05
N VAL A 52 8.35 8.93 -3.92
CA VAL A 52 6.88 8.93 -3.93
C VAL A 52 6.32 10.16 -4.65
N GLY A 53 6.87 11.34 -4.36
CA GLY A 53 6.48 12.60 -5.02
C GLY A 53 6.71 12.63 -6.53
N LYS A 54 7.73 11.92 -7.03
CA LYS A 54 8.00 11.77 -8.47
C LYS A 54 7.02 10.88 -9.21
N ARG A 55 6.14 10.15 -8.49
CA ARG A 55 5.12 9.25 -9.05
C ARG A 55 5.70 8.30 -10.10
N PRO A 56 6.60 7.38 -9.71
CA PRO A 56 7.36 6.54 -10.65
C PRO A 56 6.49 5.62 -11.53
N GLY A 57 5.20 5.53 -11.24
CA GLY A 57 4.27 4.66 -11.95
C GLY A 57 4.56 3.19 -11.67
N GLY A 58 3.64 2.33 -12.10
CA GLY A 58 3.67 0.91 -11.76
C GLY A 58 3.33 0.65 -10.29
N ALA A 59 3.27 -0.63 -9.95
CA ALA A 59 2.93 -1.11 -8.62
C ALA A 59 4.13 -0.98 -7.64
N VAL A 60 4.68 0.22 -7.52
CA VAL A 60 5.87 0.49 -6.69
C VAL A 60 5.46 0.67 -5.23
N ASN A 61 6.09 -0.13 -4.36
CA ASN A 61 6.00 0.02 -2.92
C ASN A 61 7.34 0.56 -2.38
N VAL A 62 7.32 1.77 -1.83
CA VAL A 62 8.51 2.41 -1.24
C VAL A 62 8.59 2.03 0.24
N VAL A 63 9.64 1.32 0.62
CA VAL A 63 9.79 0.74 1.95
C VAL A 63 11.00 1.35 2.65
N VAL A 64 10.79 1.98 3.80
CA VAL A 64 11.89 2.37 4.69
C VAL A 64 12.17 1.23 5.66
N GLN A 65 13.37 0.64 5.58
CA GLN A 65 13.81 -0.45 6.44
C GLN A 65 14.81 0.10 7.47
N PRO A 66 14.41 0.29 8.76
CA PRO A 66 15.26 0.99 9.73
C PRO A 66 16.56 0.28 10.09
N SER A 67 16.59 -1.04 9.94
CA SER A 67 17.70 -1.91 10.37
C SER A 67 18.62 -2.35 9.24
N LYS A 68 18.54 -1.72 8.06
CA LYS A 68 19.40 -1.96 6.91
C LYS A 68 20.38 -0.81 6.70
#